data_AF-A0A1V6YCQ5-F1
#
_entry.id   AF-A0A1V6YCQ5-F1
#
_cell.length_a   1.000
_cell.length_b   1.000
_cell.length_c   1.000
_cell.angle_alpha   90.00
_cell.angle_beta   90.00
_cell.angle_gamma   90.00
#
_symmetry.space_group_name_H-M   'P 1'
#
loop_
_entity.id
_entity.type
_entity.pdbx_description
1 polymer ?
#
loop_
_entity_poly.entity_id
_entity_poly.type
_entity_poly.pdbx_seq_one_letter_code
_entity_poly.pdbx_strand_id
1 'polypeptide(L)'
;MSASRQQPGLCEDSGTACLVNQVRSPRGPKKGHLKALRNRIATLESIINCDQGNLGPNEVLDGNEKYNSDETAQIVSPPQDYIPNITKTECHDIRYSIDASAITSPTTPITPPNNESLDMMEADLVHPVAPMLHQGRYFSWSQRFTKPASYICLQFAMWALAAASSAHLQYMRESLYTRARSGIEALDRDIESSSAACLQAAQAWLLLTHYEFRYMSYRRAWLTAGRAFRIIQLARLHEIDRLNDVSMNMAHPEAWAEAEEKRRTYWLAYCLDRFLNISNEWPLSLHEEALCIYLPVSESDFQHSRPVIMDSLYDEIETSGQKMLPPFAETIVLITLCWHSVAFQRAAHGGKTSPSDGDTWKRHTRLYQMVQQRLMLVSLPPSSPELHDPMRLFTNMLANAAVIWFYNIMEALQVETGDEIILVPLYSAYEIVGLAKPLTRSSFFKAHAFSPMLLYLSAKFLKAHTDQLSTCLSASEDNQQKLEDLRKALRILQGGNNLAMSYLELLDSDAESLHKLCNLSNIQGCTMSEVTGQPESPFFLDIMNLF
;
A
#
# COMPACT_ATOMS: atom_id res chain seq x y z
N MET A 1 12.94 -59.19 37.58
CA MET A 1 11.64 -58.98 36.91
C MET A 1 11.74 -57.70 36.11
N SER A 2 11.80 -57.79 34.78
CA SER A 2 11.90 -56.64 33.87
C SER A 2 10.50 -56.16 33.47
N ALA A 3 10.12 -54.95 33.89
CA ALA A 3 8.83 -54.36 33.52
C ALA A 3 8.88 -53.78 32.11
N SER A 4 8.18 -54.43 31.17
CA SER A 4 7.95 -53.93 29.81
C SER A 4 7.03 -52.71 29.84
N ARG A 5 7.51 -51.55 29.37
CA ARG A 5 6.65 -50.37 29.16
C ARG A 5 5.80 -50.54 27.91
N GLN A 6 4.49 -50.41 28.06
CA GLN A 6 3.52 -50.45 26.98
C GLN A 6 3.64 -49.22 26.06
N GLN A 7 3.31 -49.40 24.78
CA GLN A 7 3.19 -48.32 23.80
C GLN A 7 1.83 -47.59 23.97
N PRO A 8 1.75 -46.28 23.66
CA PRO A 8 0.46 -45.58 23.58
C PRO A 8 -0.28 -45.96 22.29
N GLY A 9 -1.51 -46.48 22.41
CA GLY A 9 -2.22 -47.17 21.32
C GLY A 9 -2.40 -46.40 19.99
N LEU A 10 -2.43 -45.06 20.01
CA LEU A 10 -2.56 -44.28 18.76
C LEU A 10 -1.36 -44.40 17.80
N CYS A 11 -0.17 -44.78 18.28
CA CYS A 11 0.97 -45.06 17.39
C CYS A 11 0.85 -46.43 16.69
N GLU A 12 0.07 -47.37 17.25
CA GLU A 12 -0.08 -48.73 16.73
C GLU A 12 -1.14 -48.77 15.62
N ASP A 13 -2.30 -48.13 15.83
CA ASP A 13 -3.39 -48.03 14.84
C ASP A 13 -3.03 -47.23 13.58
N SER A 14 -1.97 -46.40 13.62
CA SER A 14 -1.56 -45.50 12.53
C SER A 14 -0.32 -45.95 11.77
N GLY A 15 0.24 -47.13 12.09
CA GLY A 15 1.42 -47.70 11.40
C GLY A 15 2.67 -46.83 11.40
N THR A 16 2.75 -45.82 12.27
CA THR A 16 3.77 -44.76 12.23
C THR A 16 4.82 -44.93 13.33
N ALA A 17 6.10 -44.80 12.99
CA ALA A 17 7.19 -45.01 13.93
C ALA A 17 7.21 -43.96 15.07
N CYS A 18 6.93 -44.39 16.29
CA CYS A 18 6.78 -43.55 17.47
C CYS A 18 8.17 -43.06 18.01
N LEU A 19 8.69 -41.95 17.48
CA LEU A 19 10.01 -41.40 17.85
C LEU A 19 9.99 -40.69 19.22
N VAL A 20 10.41 -41.39 20.28
CA VAL A 20 10.52 -40.84 21.63
C VAL A 20 11.80 -40.01 21.78
N ASN A 21 11.65 -38.68 21.76
CA ASN A 21 12.77 -37.75 21.95
C ASN A 21 13.28 -37.78 23.41
N GLN A 22 14.50 -38.29 23.64
CA GLN A 22 15.00 -38.59 24.99
C GLN A 22 15.51 -37.36 25.78
N VAL A 23 15.67 -36.20 25.14
CA VAL A 23 16.19 -34.99 25.79
C VAL A 23 15.03 -34.08 26.21
N ARG A 24 14.69 -34.10 27.50
CA ARG A 24 13.76 -33.11 28.09
C ARG A 24 14.51 -31.81 28.41
N SER A 25 14.13 -30.72 27.78
CA SER A 25 14.51 -29.37 28.22
C SER A 25 13.87 -29.05 29.59
N PRO A 26 14.56 -28.34 30.49
CA PRO A 26 14.07 -28.08 31.84
C PRO A 26 12.85 -27.13 31.81
N ARG A 27 11.71 -27.59 32.34
CA ARG A 27 10.53 -26.75 32.53
C ARG A 27 10.66 -25.93 33.81
N GLY A 28 10.83 -24.62 33.67
CA GLY A 28 10.79 -23.65 34.77
C GLY A 28 11.85 -22.55 34.64
N PRO A 29 11.59 -21.33 35.17
CA PRO A 29 12.56 -20.23 35.15
C PRO A 29 13.83 -20.60 35.94
N LYS A 30 14.99 -20.16 35.44
CA LYS A 30 16.31 -20.51 35.97
C LYS A 30 16.40 -20.24 37.49
N LYS A 31 16.95 -21.20 38.24
CA LYS A 31 17.11 -21.15 39.70
C LYS A 31 17.82 -19.86 40.13
N GLY A 32 17.07 -18.93 40.71
CA GLY A 32 17.55 -17.59 41.09
C GLY A 32 16.72 -16.43 40.54
N HIS A 33 15.96 -16.63 39.45
CA HIS A 33 15.20 -15.56 38.79
C HIS A 33 14.16 -14.91 39.73
N LEU A 34 13.42 -15.70 40.52
CA LEU A 34 12.50 -15.20 41.54
C LEU A 34 13.20 -14.42 42.67
N LYS A 35 14.48 -14.70 42.96
CA LYS A 35 15.26 -13.95 43.96
C LYS A 35 15.69 -12.59 43.40
N ALA A 36 16.12 -12.55 42.13
CA ALA A 36 16.41 -11.29 41.44
C ALA A 36 15.16 -10.40 41.33
N LEU A 37 13.99 -10.97 41.04
CA LEU A 37 12.73 -10.22 41.00
C LEU A 37 12.38 -9.60 42.36
N ARG A 38 12.46 -10.39 43.45
CA ARG A 38 12.19 -9.90 44.82
C ARG A 38 13.15 -8.79 45.25
N ASN A 39 14.44 -8.91 44.95
CA ASN A 39 15.41 -7.84 45.25
C ASN A 39 15.09 -6.54 44.49
N ARG A 40 14.64 -6.65 43.23
CA ARG A 40 14.29 -5.50 42.39
C ARG A 40 13.00 -4.82 42.85
N ILE A 41 12.01 -5.60 43.31
CA ILE A 41 10.79 -5.09 43.96
C ILE A 41 11.14 -4.34 45.24
N ALA A 42 11.92 -4.94 46.15
CA ALA A 42 12.35 -4.29 47.40
C ALA A 42 13.15 -2.99 47.16
N THR A 43 13.90 -2.91 46.06
CA THR A 43 14.62 -1.69 45.66
C THR A 43 13.64 -0.59 45.22
N LEU A 44 12.63 -0.94 44.43
CA LEU A 44 11.59 0.00 43.98
C LEU A 44 10.70 0.48 45.14
N GLU A 45 10.33 -0.42 46.06
CA GLU A 45 9.60 -0.09 47.28
C GLU A 45 10.40 0.88 48.17
N SER A 46 11.72 0.70 48.27
CA SER A 46 12.60 1.63 49.00
C SER A 46 12.69 3.02 48.34
N ILE A 47 12.66 3.10 47.01
CA ILE A 47 12.69 4.39 46.28
C ILE A 47 11.35 5.12 46.47
N ILE A 48 10.23 4.42 46.29
CA ILE A 48 8.88 4.98 46.45
C ILE A 48 8.63 5.48 47.89
N ASN A 49 9.19 4.79 48.89
CA ASN A 49 9.09 5.22 50.30
C ASN A 49 10.00 6.42 50.64
N CYS A 50 11.05 6.71 49.85
CA CYS A 50 11.84 7.93 50.01
C CYS A 50 11.13 9.16 49.42
N ASP A 51 10.49 9.03 48.25
CA ASP A 51 9.82 10.15 47.57
C ASP A 51 8.52 10.62 48.26
N GLN A 52 7.91 9.81 49.13
CA GLN A 52 6.71 10.18 49.89
C GLN A 52 7.01 10.91 51.22
N GLY A 53 8.29 11.19 51.52
CA GLY A 53 8.75 11.58 52.85
C GLY A 53 8.95 13.07 53.15
N ASN A 54 8.73 14.01 52.20
CA ASN A 54 9.02 15.43 52.44
C ASN A 54 8.05 16.41 51.75
N LEU A 55 7.11 16.97 52.52
CA LEU A 55 6.39 18.21 52.21
C LEU A 55 6.25 19.05 53.50
N GLY A 56 7.05 20.11 53.62
CA GLY A 56 7.06 21.08 54.73
C GLY A 56 8.00 22.26 54.43
N PRO A 57 7.66 23.52 54.75
CA PRO A 57 8.28 24.68 54.09
C PRO A 57 9.33 25.47 54.90
N ASN A 58 10.09 26.31 54.18
CA ASN A 58 11.08 27.31 54.65
C ASN A 58 12.39 26.69 55.22
N GLU A 59 13.60 27.21 54.95
CA GLU A 59 14.05 28.60 54.84
C GLU A 59 15.18 28.81 53.79
N VAL A 60 15.50 30.08 53.54
CA VAL A 60 16.61 30.56 52.71
C VAL A 60 17.95 30.40 53.45
N LEU A 61 19.05 30.06 52.75
CA LEU A 61 20.35 30.71 52.93
C LEU A 61 21.38 30.39 51.81
N ASP A 62 22.19 31.41 51.57
CA ASP A 62 23.23 31.67 50.58
C ASP A 62 24.40 30.65 50.50
N GLY A 63 25.13 30.63 49.38
CA GLY A 63 26.26 29.71 49.16
C GLY A 63 26.84 29.69 47.73
N ASN A 64 27.52 30.76 47.33
CA ASN A 64 28.35 30.80 46.10
C ASN A 64 29.33 29.61 46.01
N GLU A 65 29.56 29.08 44.80
CA GLU A 65 30.86 29.26 44.14
C GLU A 65 30.82 29.03 42.61
N LYS A 66 31.70 29.77 41.92
CA LYS A 66 31.73 29.94 40.45
C LYS A 66 32.54 28.84 39.78
N TYR A 67 32.27 28.56 38.50
CA TYR A 67 33.28 28.70 37.44
C TYR A 67 32.61 29.05 36.09
N ASN A 68 33.17 30.05 35.40
CA ASN A 68 32.62 30.64 34.18
C ASN A 68 33.15 29.93 32.91
N SER A 69 32.34 29.90 31.85
CA SER A 69 32.64 30.65 30.60
C SER A 69 31.52 30.52 29.54
N ASP A 70 30.76 31.61 29.36
CA ASP A 70 30.45 32.34 28.09
C ASP A 70 31.02 31.81 26.75
N GLU A 71 30.52 32.10 25.54
CA GLU A 71 29.42 32.92 24.96
C GLU A 71 29.20 32.37 23.49
N THR A 72 28.13 32.54 22.70
CA THR A 72 26.67 32.82 22.84
C THR A 72 25.99 32.58 21.48
N ALA A 73 24.68 32.26 21.45
CA ALA A 73 23.80 32.52 20.30
C ALA A 73 22.32 32.47 20.71
N GLN A 74 21.55 33.51 20.40
CA GLN A 74 20.17 33.72 20.84
C GLN A 74 19.15 33.06 19.89
N ILE A 75 18.09 32.44 20.43
CA ILE A 75 16.78 32.38 19.75
C ILE A 75 15.66 32.75 20.74
N VAL A 76 14.73 33.57 20.25
CA VAL A 76 13.65 34.24 20.99
C VAL A 76 12.50 33.29 21.36
N SER A 77 11.92 33.47 22.54
CA SER A 77 10.70 32.78 22.99
C SER A 77 9.42 33.54 22.61
N PRO A 78 8.33 32.83 22.23
CA PRO A 78 6.96 33.29 22.40
C PRO A 78 6.41 32.95 23.81
N PRO A 79 5.31 33.58 24.25
CA PRO A 79 4.90 33.59 25.67
C PRO A 79 4.11 32.34 26.13
N GLN A 80 3.96 32.27 27.46
CA GLN A 80 3.35 31.17 28.21
C GLN A 80 1.84 31.04 27.98
N ASP A 81 1.37 29.81 27.79
CA ASP A 81 -0.04 29.46 27.92
C ASP A 81 -0.36 28.84 29.30
N TYR A 82 -1.62 29.03 29.68
CA TYR A 82 -2.17 28.86 31.03
C TYR A 82 -2.38 27.38 31.42
N ILE A 83 -1.74 26.93 32.52
CA ILE A 83 -1.96 25.58 33.08
C ILE A 83 -2.87 25.67 34.33
N PRO A 84 -4.12 25.19 34.28
CA PRO A 84 -4.86 24.77 35.46
C PRO A 84 -4.60 23.28 35.77
N ASN A 85 -4.39 22.96 37.05
CA ASN A 85 -3.98 21.63 37.51
C ASN A 85 -4.97 20.51 37.16
N ILE A 86 -4.45 19.36 36.72
CA ILE A 86 -5.21 18.11 36.63
C ILE A 86 -5.34 17.51 38.04
N THR A 87 -6.47 17.76 38.70
CA THR A 87 -6.91 16.89 39.81
C THR A 87 -7.34 15.53 39.26
N LYS A 88 -6.91 14.46 39.94
CA LYS A 88 -7.37 13.10 39.66
C LYS A 88 -8.88 13.01 39.92
N THR A 89 -9.66 12.80 38.87
CA THR A 89 -11.07 12.42 38.98
C THR A 89 -11.27 11.11 38.23
N GLU A 90 -11.79 10.11 38.91
CA GLU A 90 -12.13 8.81 38.33
C GLU A 90 -13.21 9.02 37.25
N CYS A 91 -12.92 8.64 36.01
CA CYS A 91 -13.84 8.86 34.91
C CYS A 91 -14.85 7.72 34.84
N HIS A 92 -16.07 7.96 35.30
CA HIS A 92 -17.20 7.05 35.06
C HIS A 92 -17.52 7.00 33.55
N ASP A 93 -17.68 5.79 33.02
CA ASP A 93 -18.14 5.55 31.65
C ASP A 93 -19.49 6.25 31.37
N ILE A 94 -19.47 7.35 30.62
CA ILE A 94 -20.71 7.91 30.05
C ILE A 94 -21.07 7.09 28.81
N ARG A 95 -21.95 6.12 29.05
CA ARG A 95 -22.48 5.16 28.08
C ARG A 95 -23.36 5.83 27.02
N TYR A 96 -22.77 6.36 25.95
CA TYR A 96 -23.52 6.82 24.78
C TYR A 96 -23.92 5.64 23.89
N SER A 97 -25.16 5.17 24.05
CA SER A 97 -25.82 4.34 23.05
C SER A 97 -26.30 5.24 21.91
N ILE A 98 -25.65 5.16 20.74
CA ILE A 98 -26.19 5.77 19.53
C ILE A 98 -27.29 4.86 19.01
N ASP A 99 -28.54 5.18 19.34
CA ASP A 99 -29.70 4.58 18.67
C ASP A 99 -29.67 4.97 17.19
N ALA A 100 -29.82 3.97 16.31
CA ALA A 100 -29.64 4.09 14.86
C ALA A 100 -30.81 4.78 14.13
N SER A 101 -31.48 5.75 14.77
CA SER A 101 -32.73 6.38 14.33
C SER A 101 -32.59 7.85 13.91
N ALA A 102 -31.40 8.46 14.05
CA ALA A 102 -31.15 9.88 13.77
C ALA A 102 -30.33 10.14 12.49
N ILE A 103 -30.76 9.59 11.34
CA ILE A 103 -30.32 10.06 10.02
C ILE A 103 -31.57 10.25 9.13
N THR A 104 -32.06 11.47 9.04
CA THR A 104 -33.25 11.84 8.26
C THR A 104 -32.93 12.05 6.79
N SER A 105 -32.92 10.96 6.03
CA SER A 105 -33.17 10.96 4.58
C SER A 105 -33.91 9.68 4.19
N PRO A 106 -34.91 9.73 3.29
CA PRO A 106 -35.74 8.56 2.98
C PRO A 106 -34.99 7.61 2.05
N THR A 107 -34.18 6.72 2.64
CA THR A 107 -33.70 5.51 1.97
C THR A 107 -34.20 4.32 2.76
N THR A 108 -34.82 3.37 2.06
CA THR A 108 -35.38 2.15 2.66
C THR A 108 -34.32 1.44 3.52
N PRO A 109 -34.69 0.89 4.69
CA PRO A 109 -33.78 0.07 5.47
C PRO A 109 -33.55 -1.24 4.72
N ILE A 110 -32.56 -1.24 3.83
CA ILE A 110 -32.00 -2.46 3.26
C ILE A 110 -31.44 -3.24 4.44
N THR A 111 -32.12 -4.33 4.81
CA THR A 111 -31.58 -5.33 5.73
C THR A 111 -30.19 -5.69 5.23
N PRO A 112 -29.14 -5.61 6.08
CA PRO A 112 -27.80 -5.96 5.62
C PRO A 112 -27.85 -7.38 5.04
N PRO A 113 -27.28 -7.61 3.84
CA PRO A 113 -27.18 -8.97 3.30
C PRO A 113 -26.42 -9.85 4.30
N ASN A 114 -26.63 -11.17 4.28
CA ASN A 114 -25.93 -12.09 5.19
C ASN A 114 -24.42 -11.80 5.19
N ASN A 115 -23.93 -11.14 6.26
CA ASN A 115 -22.62 -10.48 6.28
C ASN A 115 -21.48 -11.43 5.88
N GLU A 116 -21.61 -12.70 6.29
CA GLU A 116 -20.68 -13.80 5.99
C GLU A 116 -20.42 -13.97 4.48
N SER A 117 -21.45 -13.85 3.64
CA SER A 117 -21.31 -14.01 2.19
C SER A 117 -20.53 -12.87 1.54
N LEU A 118 -20.64 -11.66 2.07
CA LEU A 118 -19.98 -10.47 1.56
C LEU A 118 -18.55 -10.32 2.12
N ASP A 119 -18.35 -10.75 3.37
CA ASP A 119 -17.02 -10.92 3.99
C ASP A 119 -16.21 -12.04 3.30
N MET A 120 -16.84 -13.14 2.86
CA MET A 120 -16.17 -14.13 2.01
C MET A 120 -15.81 -13.59 0.62
N MET A 121 -16.71 -12.82 -0.02
CA MET A 121 -16.42 -12.20 -1.31
C MET A 121 -15.26 -11.18 -1.24
N GLU A 122 -15.03 -10.55 -0.09
CA GLU A 122 -13.88 -9.67 0.11
C GLU A 122 -12.54 -10.42 0.00
N ALA A 123 -12.39 -11.51 0.77
CA ALA A 123 -11.18 -12.32 0.80
C ALA A 123 -10.79 -12.86 -0.59
N ASP A 124 -11.79 -13.14 -1.44
CA ASP A 124 -11.61 -13.66 -2.79
C ASP A 124 -11.42 -12.58 -3.89
N LEU A 125 -11.85 -11.33 -3.67
CA LEU A 125 -11.93 -10.30 -4.73
C LEU A 125 -11.14 -9.02 -4.44
N VAL A 126 -11.04 -8.61 -3.18
CA VAL A 126 -10.42 -7.34 -2.75
C VAL A 126 -9.02 -7.57 -2.24
N HIS A 127 -8.86 -8.52 -1.31
CA HIS A 127 -7.58 -8.86 -0.69
C HIS A 127 -6.44 -9.17 -1.69
N PRO A 128 -6.65 -9.91 -2.80
CA PRO A 128 -5.57 -10.18 -3.78
C PRO A 128 -5.03 -8.92 -4.51
N VAL A 129 -5.78 -7.81 -4.47
CA VAL A 129 -5.42 -6.54 -5.11
C VAL A 129 -4.92 -5.51 -4.09
N ALA A 130 -5.44 -5.55 -2.86
CA ALA A 130 -5.07 -4.67 -1.76
C ALA A 130 -4.78 -5.49 -0.48
N PRO A 131 -3.64 -6.22 -0.41
CA PRO A 131 -3.37 -7.24 0.61
C PRO A 131 -2.92 -6.64 1.96
N MET A 132 -3.68 -5.67 2.47
CA MET A 132 -3.41 -4.99 3.74
C MET A 132 -3.85 -5.82 4.94
N LEU A 133 -5.03 -6.45 4.86
CA LEU A 133 -5.75 -6.98 6.01
C LEU A 133 -5.40 -8.45 6.28
N HIS A 134 -5.26 -8.81 7.55
CA HIS A 134 -5.20 -10.21 7.93
C HIS A 134 -6.64 -10.77 7.99
N GLN A 135 -7.00 -11.71 7.12
CA GLN A 135 -8.36 -12.22 6.96
C GLN A 135 -8.92 -12.79 8.27
N GLY A 136 -8.16 -13.64 8.97
CA GLY A 136 -8.55 -14.15 10.29
C GLY A 136 -8.85 -13.06 11.33
N ARG A 137 -8.07 -11.97 11.35
CA ARG A 137 -8.35 -10.80 12.21
C ARG A 137 -9.63 -10.10 11.76
N TYR A 138 -9.79 -9.87 10.46
CA TYR A 138 -11.00 -9.28 9.87
C TYR A 138 -12.27 -10.00 10.30
N PHE A 139 -12.40 -11.29 10.00
CA PHE A 139 -13.59 -12.09 10.38
C PHE A 139 -13.86 -12.05 11.90
N SER A 140 -12.81 -12.03 12.74
CA SER A 140 -12.95 -11.97 14.21
C SER A 140 -13.56 -10.67 14.75
N TRP A 141 -13.45 -9.56 14.00
CA TRP A 141 -14.06 -8.29 14.37
C TRP A 141 -15.27 -7.92 13.52
N SER A 142 -15.36 -8.40 12.28
CA SER A 142 -16.50 -8.16 11.38
C SER A 142 -17.82 -8.73 11.93
N GLN A 143 -17.74 -9.76 12.77
CA GLN A 143 -18.88 -10.39 13.43
C GLN A 143 -19.30 -9.73 14.77
N ARG A 144 -18.53 -8.76 15.29
CA ARG A 144 -18.86 -8.11 16.57
C ARG A 144 -20.07 -7.18 16.44
N PHE A 145 -20.96 -7.21 17.43
CA PHE A 145 -22.16 -6.37 17.45
C PHE A 145 -21.84 -4.88 17.60
N THR A 146 -20.90 -4.54 18.48
CA THR A 146 -20.37 -3.17 18.65
C THR A 146 -19.00 -3.05 17.97
N LYS A 147 -18.83 -1.99 17.19
CA LYS A 147 -17.58 -1.66 16.47
C LYS A 147 -17.34 -0.15 16.54
N PRO A 148 -16.09 0.32 16.61
CA PRO A 148 -15.77 1.73 16.37
C PRO A 148 -16.16 2.13 14.94
N ALA A 149 -16.51 3.39 14.75
CA ALA A 149 -16.99 3.88 13.45
C ALA A 149 -15.97 3.71 12.30
N SER A 150 -14.67 3.80 12.58
CA SER A 150 -13.61 3.54 11.58
C SER A 150 -13.66 2.12 11.02
N TYR A 151 -13.89 1.12 11.86
CA TYR A 151 -14.07 -0.28 11.46
C TYR A 151 -15.35 -0.48 10.62
N ILE A 152 -16.43 0.25 10.96
CA ILE A 152 -17.68 0.22 10.18
C ILE A 152 -17.45 0.82 8.78
N CYS A 153 -16.73 1.94 8.68
CA CYS A 153 -16.40 2.58 7.41
C CYS A 153 -15.49 1.70 6.54
N LEU A 154 -14.50 1.05 7.16
CA LEU A 154 -13.64 0.05 6.51
C LEU A 154 -14.48 -1.11 5.95
N GLN A 155 -15.35 -1.71 6.76
CA GLN A 155 -16.23 -2.79 6.31
C GLN A 155 -17.15 -2.36 5.15
N PHE A 156 -17.74 -1.16 5.17
CA PHE A 156 -18.51 -0.65 4.04
C PHE A 156 -17.66 -0.40 2.78
N ALA A 157 -16.41 0.05 2.90
CA ALA A 157 -15.51 0.26 1.76
C ALA A 157 -15.10 -1.08 1.11
N MET A 158 -14.79 -2.09 1.93
CA MET A 158 -14.55 -3.48 1.52
C MET A 158 -15.76 -4.05 0.78
N TRP A 159 -16.94 -3.94 1.39
CA TRP A 159 -18.20 -4.38 0.83
C TRP A 159 -18.56 -3.69 -0.49
N ALA A 160 -18.26 -2.39 -0.65
CA ALA A 160 -18.48 -1.66 -1.90
C ALA A 160 -17.63 -2.21 -3.04
N LEU A 161 -16.34 -2.50 -2.80
CA LEU A 161 -15.44 -3.13 -3.77
C LEU A 161 -15.87 -4.56 -4.11
N ALA A 162 -16.22 -5.37 -3.12
CA ALA A 162 -16.71 -6.74 -3.32
C ALA A 162 -18.02 -6.76 -4.12
N ALA A 163 -18.97 -5.86 -3.80
CA ALA A 163 -20.23 -5.72 -4.52
C ALA A 163 -20.04 -5.24 -5.97
N ALA A 164 -19.14 -4.28 -6.21
CA ALA A 164 -18.81 -3.86 -7.58
C ALA A 164 -18.09 -4.95 -8.40
N SER A 165 -17.41 -5.86 -7.71
CA SER A 165 -16.72 -7.03 -8.27
C SER A 165 -17.61 -8.27 -8.48
N SER A 166 -18.88 -8.21 -8.05
CA SER A 166 -19.81 -9.34 -8.05
C SER A 166 -21.10 -9.00 -8.81
N ALA A 167 -21.32 -9.66 -9.95
CA ALA A 167 -22.46 -9.41 -10.84
C ALA A 167 -23.84 -9.48 -10.12
N HIS A 168 -23.96 -10.30 -9.08
CA HIS A 168 -25.19 -10.42 -8.29
C HIS A 168 -25.44 -9.26 -7.32
N LEU A 169 -24.38 -8.55 -6.90
CA LEU A 169 -24.44 -7.53 -5.84
C LEU A 169 -24.15 -6.10 -6.36
N GLN A 170 -23.88 -5.94 -7.66
CA GLN A 170 -23.59 -4.65 -8.30
C GLN A 170 -24.62 -3.55 -7.95
N TYR A 171 -25.90 -3.89 -7.78
CA TYR A 171 -26.95 -2.94 -7.41
C TYR A 171 -26.74 -2.28 -6.03
N MET A 172 -25.97 -2.87 -5.12
CA MET A 172 -25.69 -2.32 -3.80
C MET A 172 -24.43 -1.44 -3.75
N ARG A 173 -23.54 -1.54 -4.75
CA ARG A 173 -22.19 -0.96 -4.70
C ARG A 173 -22.19 0.54 -4.34
N GLU A 174 -23.12 1.30 -4.92
CA GLU A 174 -23.22 2.76 -4.77
C GLU A 174 -23.75 3.15 -3.39
N SER A 175 -24.70 2.40 -2.84
CA SER A 175 -25.20 2.60 -1.47
C SER A 175 -24.11 2.30 -0.43
N LEU A 176 -23.40 1.18 -0.60
CA LEU A 176 -22.30 0.77 0.28
C LEU A 176 -21.15 1.80 0.24
N TYR A 177 -20.74 2.20 -0.96
CA TYR A 177 -19.73 3.24 -1.18
C TYR A 177 -20.13 4.58 -0.56
N THR A 178 -21.37 5.04 -0.78
CA THR A 178 -21.87 6.32 -0.22
C THR A 178 -21.89 6.29 1.30
N ARG A 179 -22.19 5.14 1.90
CA ARG A 179 -22.19 4.96 3.36
C ARG A 179 -20.78 4.89 3.94
N ALA A 180 -19.84 4.23 3.29
CA ALA A 180 -18.43 4.27 3.65
C ALA A 180 -17.87 5.70 3.59
N ARG A 181 -18.13 6.39 2.47
CA ARG A 181 -17.65 7.75 2.19
C ARG A 181 -18.19 8.78 3.18
N SER A 182 -19.51 8.83 3.38
CA SER A 182 -20.12 9.78 4.33
C SER A 182 -19.79 9.46 5.79
N GLY A 183 -19.68 8.17 6.13
CA GLY A 183 -19.23 7.74 7.45
C GLY A 183 -17.80 8.20 7.78
N ILE A 184 -16.86 8.02 6.85
CA ILE A 184 -15.46 8.40 7.11
C ILE A 184 -15.23 9.91 7.08
N GLU A 185 -15.94 10.64 6.21
CA GLU A 185 -15.90 12.12 6.20
C GLU A 185 -16.55 12.74 7.46
N ALA A 186 -17.46 12.01 8.13
CA ALA A 186 -17.95 12.42 9.44
C ALA A 186 -16.92 12.24 10.56
N LEU A 187 -16.01 11.25 10.42
CA LEU A 187 -14.94 10.97 11.38
C LEU A 187 -13.75 11.92 11.26
N ASP A 188 -13.59 12.63 10.14
CA ASP A 188 -12.48 13.60 9.93
C ASP A 188 -12.41 14.70 11.02
N ARG A 189 -13.50 14.93 11.78
CA ARG A 189 -13.53 15.84 12.95
C ARG A 189 -12.96 15.23 14.24
N ASP A 190 -12.86 13.90 14.32
CA ASP A 190 -12.56 13.13 15.53
C ASP A 190 -11.20 12.39 15.44
N ILE A 191 -10.42 12.57 14.36
CA ILE A 191 -9.08 11.94 14.15
C ILE A 191 -7.98 12.64 14.97
N GLU A 192 -8.31 13.08 16.18
CA GLU A 192 -7.34 13.61 17.13
C GLU A 192 -6.73 12.48 17.98
N SER A 193 -5.47 12.16 17.71
CA SER A 193 -4.51 11.43 18.57
C SER A 193 -4.63 9.91 18.81
N SER A 194 -5.69 9.21 18.38
CA SER A 194 -5.79 7.74 18.59
C SER A 194 -5.22 6.90 17.43
N SER A 195 -4.03 6.30 17.63
CA SER A 195 -3.31 5.53 16.61
C SER A 195 -4.08 4.33 16.03
N ALA A 196 -4.97 3.72 16.82
CA ALA A 196 -5.79 2.60 16.37
C ALA A 196 -6.83 3.06 15.33
N ALA A 197 -7.60 4.12 15.65
CA ALA A 197 -8.64 4.63 14.75
C ALA A 197 -8.07 5.09 13.39
N CYS A 198 -6.86 5.67 13.39
CA CYS A 198 -6.17 6.10 12.19
C CYS A 198 -5.83 4.95 11.22
N LEU A 199 -5.58 3.72 11.71
CA LEU A 199 -5.25 2.59 10.84
C LEU A 199 -6.45 2.16 9.99
N GLN A 200 -7.61 1.89 10.61
CA GLN A 200 -8.80 1.51 9.85
C GLN A 200 -9.32 2.67 8.98
N ALA A 201 -9.15 3.92 9.42
CA ALA A 201 -9.43 5.08 8.57
C ALA A 201 -8.53 5.14 7.33
N ALA A 202 -7.21 4.94 7.48
CA ALA A 202 -6.27 4.87 6.36
C ALA A 202 -6.62 3.72 5.38
N GLN A 203 -6.87 2.51 5.91
CA GLN A 203 -7.26 1.34 5.12
C GLN A 203 -8.57 1.62 4.34
N ALA A 204 -9.59 2.19 5.00
CA ALA A 204 -10.85 2.55 4.37
C ALA A 204 -10.68 3.60 3.26
N TRP A 205 -9.88 4.65 3.50
CA TRP A 205 -9.57 5.66 2.50
C TRP A 205 -8.81 5.09 1.29
N LEU A 206 -7.87 4.16 1.50
CA LEU A 206 -7.17 3.45 0.43
C LEU A 206 -8.13 2.59 -0.40
N LEU A 207 -9.06 1.87 0.23
CA LEU A 207 -10.06 1.07 -0.49
C LEU A 207 -11.07 1.95 -1.27
N LEU A 208 -11.52 3.07 -0.67
CA LEU A 208 -12.34 4.07 -1.39
C LEU A 208 -11.60 4.65 -2.59
N THR A 209 -10.30 4.90 -2.47
CA THR A 209 -9.45 5.34 -3.59
C THR A 209 -9.42 4.30 -4.72
N HIS A 210 -9.24 3.01 -4.40
CA HIS A 210 -9.28 1.93 -5.39
C HIS A 210 -10.66 1.81 -6.06
N TYR A 211 -11.74 1.98 -5.30
CA TYR A 211 -13.10 1.99 -5.84
C TYR A 211 -13.31 3.16 -6.80
N GLU A 212 -12.87 4.36 -6.43
CA GLU A 212 -13.01 5.56 -7.25
C GLU A 212 -12.18 5.50 -8.54
N PHE A 213 -10.98 4.88 -8.54
CA PHE A 213 -10.22 4.63 -9.77
C PHE A 213 -10.94 3.66 -10.72
N ARG A 214 -11.57 2.61 -10.19
CA ARG A 214 -12.24 1.60 -11.02
C ARG A 214 -13.60 2.04 -11.55
N TYR A 215 -14.36 2.82 -10.78
CA TYR A 215 -15.80 3.04 -11.04
C TYR A 215 -16.24 4.51 -11.04
N MET A 216 -15.33 5.46 -10.75
CA MET A 216 -15.62 6.90 -10.74
C MET A 216 -14.65 7.63 -11.70
N SER A 217 -13.89 8.62 -11.22
CA SER A 217 -12.97 9.41 -12.04
C SER A 217 -11.58 9.50 -11.41
N TYR A 218 -10.55 9.56 -12.26
CA TYR A 218 -9.15 9.67 -11.86
C TYR A 218 -8.91 10.84 -10.90
N ARG A 219 -9.43 12.03 -11.21
CA ARG A 219 -9.27 13.24 -10.39
C ARG A 219 -9.85 13.08 -8.98
N ARG A 220 -11.02 12.43 -8.84
CA ARG A 220 -11.64 12.19 -7.53
C ARG A 220 -10.77 11.24 -6.71
N ALA A 221 -10.41 10.11 -7.30
CA ALA A 221 -9.59 9.09 -6.67
C ALA A 221 -8.21 9.61 -6.25
N TRP A 222 -7.57 10.48 -7.06
CA TRP A 222 -6.31 11.15 -6.72
C TRP A 222 -6.42 12.05 -5.48
N LEU A 223 -7.50 12.85 -5.37
CA LEU A 223 -7.75 13.67 -4.19
C LEU A 223 -8.01 12.81 -2.93
N THR A 224 -8.70 11.68 -3.09
CA THR A 224 -8.94 10.70 -2.01
C THR A 224 -7.64 10.00 -1.59
N ALA A 225 -6.75 9.68 -2.54
CA ALA A 225 -5.41 9.15 -2.27
C ALA A 225 -4.61 10.14 -1.41
N GLY A 226 -4.62 11.42 -1.78
CA GLY A 226 -3.97 12.48 -1.01
C GLY A 226 -4.41 12.54 0.45
N ARG A 227 -5.72 12.38 0.74
CA ARG A 227 -6.22 12.27 2.12
C ARG A 227 -5.68 11.03 2.83
N ALA A 228 -5.71 9.87 2.17
CA ALA A 228 -5.17 8.63 2.73
C ALA A 228 -3.68 8.79 3.12
N PHE A 229 -2.88 9.41 2.25
CA PHE A 229 -1.45 9.64 2.50
C PHE A 229 -1.21 10.55 3.71
N ARG A 230 -2.01 11.62 3.89
CA ARG A 230 -1.90 12.47 5.10
C ARG A 230 -2.28 11.74 6.38
N ILE A 231 -3.32 10.90 6.36
CA ILE A 231 -3.71 10.10 7.53
C ILE A 231 -2.64 9.07 7.89
N ILE A 232 -1.98 8.47 6.89
CA ILE A 232 -0.85 7.53 7.07
C ILE A 232 0.38 8.23 7.67
N GLN A 233 0.63 9.48 7.28
CA GLN A 233 1.67 10.32 7.88
C GLN A 233 1.33 10.67 9.34
N LEU A 234 0.11 11.11 9.63
CA LEU A 234 -0.37 11.40 10.99
C LEU A 234 -0.33 10.16 11.91
N ALA A 235 -0.65 8.99 11.36
CA ALA A 235 -0.54 7.69 12.04
C ALA A 235 0.91 7.21 12.23
N ARG A 236 1.91 7.94 11.73
CA ARG A 236 3.35 7.60 11.79
C ARG A 236 3.68 6.20 11.28
N LEU A 237 2.94 5.72 10.27
CA LEU A 237 3.17 4.38 9.70
C LEU A 237 4.49 4.27 8.93
N HIS A 238 5.17 5.38 8.66
CA HIS A 238 6.48 5.39 8.00
C HIS A 238 7.65 4.94 8.90
N GLU A 239 7.40 4.75 10.20
CA GLU A 239 8.40 4.40 11.21
C GLU A 239 7.94 3.30 12.18
N ILE A 240 7.05 2.41 11.71
CA ILE A 240 6.48 1.27 12.47
C ILE A 240 7.57 0.48 13.19
N ASP A 241 8.66 0.13 12.51
CA ASP A 241 9.71 -0.75 13.05
C ASP A 241 10.75 0.01 13.88
N ARG A 242 10.67 1.34 13.95
CA ARG A 242 11.40 2.17 14.92
C ARG A 242 10.64 2.33 16.23
N LEU A 243 9.30 2.45 16.16
CA LEU A 243 8.44 2.71 17.31
C LEU A 243 8.04 1.43 18.07
N ASN A 244 8.03 0.28 17.41
CA ASN A 244 7.66 -0.99 18.03
C ASN A 244 8.89 -1.83 18.41
N ASP A 245 8.82 -2.53 19.54
CA ASP A 245 9.81 -3.55 19.88
C ASP A 245 9.59 -4.78 18.98
N VAL A 246 10.40 -4.86 17.92
CA VAL A 246 10.41 -5.96 16.95
C VAL A 246 10.53 -7.31 17.66
N SER A 247 11.31 -7.41 18.74
CA SER A 247 11.52 -8.66 19.48
C SER A 247 10.26 -9.13 20.23
N MET A 248 9.47 -8.19 20.77
CA MET A 248 8.19 -8.50 21.43
C MET A 248 7.12 -8.89 20.42
N ASN A 249 7.09 -8.24 19.25
CA ASN A 249 6.19 -8.62 18.16
C ASN A 249 6.47 -10.06 17.69
N MET A 250 7.73 -10.43 17.46
CA MET A 250 8.08 -11.81 17.05
C MET A 250 7.69 -12.89 18.09
N ALA A 251 7.56 -12.53 19.37
CA ALA A 251 7.15 -13.47 20.41
C ALA A 251 5.63 -13.77 20.43
N HIS A 252 4.80 -12.92 19.81
CA HIS A 252 3.34 -13.00 19.88
C HIS A 252 2.70 -12.91 18.48
N PRO A 253 2.19 -14.02 17.91
CA PRO A 253 1.64 -14.06 16.55
C PRO A 253 0.59 -12.97 16.25
N GLU A 254 -0.29 -12.65 17.19
CA GLU A 254 -1.31 -11.60 17.02
C GLU A 254 -0.70 -10.18 16.93
N ALA A 255 0.33 -9.90 17.73
CA ALA A 255 1.04 -8.61 17.72
C ALA A 255 1.92 -8.47 16.47
N TRP A 256 2.57 -9.57 16.05
CA TRP A 256 3.27 -9.65 14.77
C TRP A 256 2.33 -9.37 13.60
N ALA A 257 1.16 -10.03 13.55
CA ALA A 257 0.18 -9.85 12.49
C ALA A 257 -0.36 -8.41 12.44
N GLU A 258 -0.51 -7.74 13.58
CA GLU A 258 -0.89 -6.33 13.62
C GLU A 258 0.22 -5.40 13.10
N ALA A 259 1.48 -5.66 13.45
CA ALA A 259 2.61 -4.91 12.92
C ALA A 259 2.70 -5.08 11.39
N GLU A 260 2.52 -6.31 10.89
CA GLU A 260 2.55 -6.62 9.46
C GLU A 260 1.36 -6.00 8.69
N GLU A 261 0.16 -5.98 9.27
CA GLU A 261 -1.01 -5.26 8.72
C GLU A 261 -0.73 -3.75 8.59
N LYS A 262 -0.04 -3.14 9.58
CA LYS A 262 0.40 -1.74 9.50
C LYS A 262 1.45 -1.53 8.39
N ARG A 263 2.46 -2.41 8.26
CA ARG A 263 3.47 -2.33 7.17
C ARG A 263 2.81 -2.42 5.81
N ARG A 264 1.92 -3.41 5.60
CA ARG A 264 1.22 -3.63 4.34
C ARG A 264 0.28 -2.48 3.98
N THR A 265 -0.36 -1.85 4.97
CA THR A 265 -1.15 -0.63 4.79
C THR A 265 -0.28 0.53 4.30
N TYR A 266 0.90 0.76 4.91
CA TYR A 266 1.85 1.76 4.42
C TYR A 266 2.33 1.45 3.00
N TRP A 267 2.76 0.22 2.75
CA TRP A 267 3.32 -0.18 1.46
C TRP A 267 2.33 -0.12 0.30
N LEU A 268 1.04 -0.39 0.55
CA LEU A 268 0.01 -0.19 -0.49
C LEU A 268 -0.10 1.29 -0.86
N ALA A 269 -0.10 2.18 0.13
CA ALA A 269 -0.13 3.62 -0.09
C ALA A 269 1.14 4.14 -0.80
N TYR A 270 2.31 3.63 -0.42
CA TYR A 270 3.60 3.94 -1.03
C TYR A 270 3.65 3.57 -2.53
N CYS A 271 3.13 2.39 -2.88
CA CYS A 271 2.97 1.96 -4.26
C CYS A 271 1.96 2.84 -5.01
N LEU A 272 0.81 3.11 -4.39
CA LEU A 272 -0.26 3.92 -4.96
C LEU A 272 0.22 5.34 -5.31
N ASP A 273 0.93 6.00 -4.39
CA ASP A 273 1.49 7.35 -4.60
C ASP A 273 2.45 7.38 -5.81
N ARG A 274 3.25 6.32 -6.01
CA ARG A 274 4.11 6.20 -7.20
C ARG A 274 3.32 5.92 -8.47
N PHE A 275 2.40 4.96 -8.47
CA PHE A 275 1.59 4.65 -9.67
C PHE A 275 0.79 5.86 -10.18
N LEU A 276 0.32 6.73 -9.27
CA LEU A 276 -0.41 7.94 -9.64
C LEU A 276 0.48 9.05 -10.19
N ASN A 277 1.69 9.22 -9.65
CA ASN A 277 2.51 10.38 -9.95
C ASN A 277 3.65 10.08 -10.95
N ILE A 278 3.97 8.82 -11.23
CA ILE A 278 5.03 8.42 -12.17
C ILE A 278 4.74 8.88 -13.61
N SER A 279 3.47 8.90 -14.03
CA SER A 279 3.04 9.25 -15.39
C SER A 279 3.00 10.73 -15.71
N ASN A 280 2.62 11.57 -14.74
CA ASN A 280 2.51 13.02 -14.92
C ASN A 280 3.71 13.78 -14.33
N GLU A 281 4.63 13.06 -13.70
CA GLU A 281 5.80 13.59 -13.02
C GLU A 281 5.55 14.51 -11.82
N TRP A 282 4.46 14.26 -11.09
CA TRP A 282 4.10 15.10 -9.92
C TRP A 282 4.99 14.76 -8.70
N PRO A 283 5.15 15.67 -7.72
CA PRO A 283 5.82 15.36 -6.46
C PRO A 283 5.09 14.24 -5.69
N LEU A 284 5.85 13.36 -5.03
CA LEU A 284 5.28 12.34 -4.14
C LEU A 284 4.78 12.96 -2.83
N SER A 285 3.78 12.32 -2.24
CA SER A 285 3.37 12.58 -0.86
C SER A 285 4.21 11.77 0.13
N LEU A 286 4.51 10.51 -0.21
CA LEU A 286 5.21 9.53 0.63
C LEU A 286 6.67 9.40 0.20
N HIS A 287 7.48 10.16 0.91
CA HIS A 287 8.93 10.31 0.78
C HIS A 287 9.69 9.04 1.23
N GLU A 288 10.90 8.84 0.73
CA GLU A 288 11.75 7.66 1.03
C GLU A 288 12.70 7.92 2.20
N GLU A 289 12.99 9.19 2.48
CA GLU A 289 13.91 9.63 3.51
C GLU A 289 13.47 9.13 4.89
N ALA A 290 14.38 8.38 5.56
CA ALA A 290 14.22 7.83 6.91
C ALA A 290 13.09 6.79 7.11
N LEU A 291 12.70 6.06 6.05
CA LEU A 291 11.81 4.90 6.21
C LEU A 291 12.37 3.86 7.19
N CYS A 292 11.63 3.61 8.27
CA CYS A 292 11.94 2.57 9.25
C CYS A 292 10.84 1.50 9.22
N ILE A 293 10.80 0.76 8.10
CA ILE A 293 9.78 -0.25 7.79
C ILE A 293 10.45 -1.40 7.02
N TYR A 294 10.22 -2.64 7.45
CA TYR A 294 10.61 -3.82 6.68
C TYR A 294 9.66 -4.06 5.49
N LEU A 295 10.18 -4.70 4.43
CA LEU A 295 9.35 -5.15 3.30
C LEU A 295 8.28 -6.16 3.77
N PRO A 296 7.13 -6.26 3.07
CA PRO A 296 6.05 -7.17 3.48
C PRO A 296 6.45 -8.63 3.24
N VAL A 297 6.04 -9.52 4.15
CA VAL A 297 6.33 -10.96 4.05
C VAL A 297 5.43 -11.66 3.02
N SER A 298 5.67 -12.95 2.78
CA SER A 298 4.81 -13.76 1.91
C SER A 298 3.34 -13.76 2.37
N GLU A 299 2.41 -13.86 1.42
CA GLU A 299 0.98 -13.87 1.74
C GLU A 299 0.61 -15.07 2.62
N SER A 300 1.27 -16.21 2.39
CA SER A 300 1.10 -17.40 3.22
C SER A 300 1.54 -17.14 4.66
N ASP A 301 2.69 -16.52 4.88
CA ASP A 301 3.19 -16.29 6.24
C ASP A 301 2.36 -15.23 6.97
N PHE A 302 1.87 -14.20 6.26
CA PHE A 302 0.96 -13.21 6.81
C PHE A 302 -0.36 -13.84 7.28
N GLN A 303 -1.10 -14.54 6.40
CA GLN A 303 -2.42 -15.09 6.75
C GLN A 303 -2.37 -16.24 7.77
N HIS A 304 -1.23 -16.92 7.90
CA HIS A 304 -1.00 -17.93 8.93
C HIS A 304 -0.37 -17.37 10.22
N SER A 305 -0.23 -16.04 10.36
CA SER A 305 0.41 -15.37 11.50
C SER A 305 1.79 -15.95 11.85
N ARG A 306 2.63 -16.23 10.84
CA ARG A 306 3.97 -16.82 11.00
C ARG A 306 5.03 -15.72 11.10
N PRO A 307 5.69 -15.52 12.26
CA PRO A 307 6.61 -14.41 12.42
C PRO A 307 7.85 -14.55 11.53
N VAL A 308 7.95 -13.66 10.55
CA VAL A 308 9.10 -13.48 9.64
C VAL A 308 9.46 -11.99 9.62
N ILE A 309 10.75 -11.69 9.43
CA ILE A 309 11.28 -10.34 9.17
C ILE A 309 11.90 -10.37 7.77
N MET A 310 11.53 -9.41 6.93
CA MET A 310 12.19 -9.16 5.64
C MET A 310 13.26 -8.08 5.83
N ASP A 311 14.13 -7.92 4.83
CA ASP A 311 15.08 -6.81 4.79
C ASP A 311 14.38 -5.45 4.54
N SER A 312 15.12 -4.35 4.72
CA SER A 312 14.60 -3.03 4.36
C SER A 312 14.60 -2.82 2.83
N LEU A 313 13.83 -1.84 2.36
CA LEU A 313 13.83 -1.46 0.95
C LEU A 313 15.23 -1.07 0.45
N TYR A 314 16.03 -0.39 1.29
CA TYR A 314 17.38 0.03 0.93
C TYR A 314 18.33 -1.16 0.77
N ASP A 315 18.34 -2.08 1.74
CA ASP A 315 19.19 -3.28 1.71
C ASP A 315 18.87 -4.16 0.49
N GLU A 316 17.58 -4.30 0.16
CA GLU A 316 17.10 -5.06 -1.00
C GLU A 316 17.50 -4.42 -2.34
N ILE A 317 17.47 -3.08 -2.43
CA ILE A 317 17.92 -2.34 -3.60
C ILE A 317 19.44 -2.45 -3.74
N GLU A 318 20.22 -2.39 -2.66
CA GLU A 318 21.67 -2.57 -2.72
C GLU A 318 22.10 -3.99 -3.10
N THR A 319 21.39 -5.01 -2.59
CA THR A 319 21.65 -6.45 -2.83
C THR A 319 20.95 -7.02 -4.07
N SER A 320 20.45 -6.17 -4.96
CA SER A 320 19.55 -6.50 -6.08
C SER A 320 19.87 -7.81 -6.84
N GLY A 321 18.82 -8.53 -7.22
CA GLY A 321 18.91 -9.75 -8.03
C GLY A 321 19.35 -11.04 -7.31
N GLN A 322 19.65 -11.02 -6.01
CA GLN A 322 20.16 -12.21 -5.30
C GLN A 322 19.08 -13.23 -4.90
N LYS A 323 17.83 -12.80 -4.68
CA LYS A 323 16.72 -13.63 -4.20
C LYS A 323 15.40 -13.19 -4.83
N MET A 324 14.50 -14.14 -5.06
CA MET A 324 13.13 -13.87 -5.45
C MET A 324 12.35 -13.37 -4.22
N LEU A 325 11.60 -12.28 -4.35
CA LEU A 325 10.74 -11.77 -3.28
C LEU A 325 9.30 -12.28 -3.39
N PRO A 326 8.51 -12.17 -2.30
CA PRO A 326 7.06 -12.17 -2.38
C PRO A 326 6.53 -11.14 -3.40
N PRO A 327 5.48 -11.43 -4.17
CA PRO A 327 4.99 -10.54 -5.24
C PRO A 327 4.71 -9.09 -4.81
N PHE A 328 4.19 -8.88 -3.60
CA PHE A 328 3.94 -7.53 -3.10
C PHE A 328 5.23 -6.77 -2.77
N ALA A 329 6.23 -7.44 -2.17
CA ALA A 329 7.56 -6.89 -1.92
C ALA A 329 8.31 -6.59 -3.23
N GLU A 330 8.23 -7.49 -4.20
CA GLU A 330 8.76 -7.29 -5.56
C GLU A 330 8.12 -6.08 -6.26
N THR A 331 6.81 -5.91 -6.13
CA THR A 331 6.07 -4.76 -6.68
C THR A 331 6.58 -3.44 -6.11
N ILE A 332 6.87 -3.38 -4.80
CA ILE A 332 7.43 -2.20 -4.12
C ILE A 332 8.83 -1.87 -4.66
N VAL A 333 9.69 -2.88 -4.80
CA VAL A 333 11.06 -2.70 -5.34
C VAL A 333 10.99 -2.19 -6.79
N LEU A 334 10.23 -2.86 -7.66
CA LEU A 334 10.11 -2.48 -9.08
C LEU A 334 9.57 -1.05 -9.25
N ILE A 335 8.49 -0.68 -8.55
CA ILE A 335 7.94 0.68 -8.68
C ILE A 335 8.87 1.76 -8.10
N THR A 336 9.69 1.41 -7.11
CA THR A 336 10.75 2.31 -6.58
C THR A 336 11.85 2.53 -7.61
N LEU A 337 12.33 1.48 -8.29
CA LEU A 337 13.34 1.60 -9.35
C LEU A 337 12.83 2.44 -10.53
N CYS A 338 11.58 2.23 -10.97
CA CYS A 338 10.95 3.08 -11.99
C CYS A 338 10.82 4.53 -11.50
N TRP A 339 10.48 4.76 -10.23
CA TRP A 339 10.45 6.12 -9.68
C TRP A 339 11.84 6.78 -9.65
N HIS A 340 12.89 6.04 -9.28
CA HIS A 340 14.28 6.54 -9.31
C HIS A 340 14.72 6.94 -10.73
N SER A 341 14.28 6.23 -11.78
CA SER A 341 14.55 6.64 -13.17
C SER A 341 13.82 7.93 -13.58
N VAL A 342 12.60 8.17 -13.08
CA VAL A 342 11.87 9.43 -13.31
C VAL A 342 12.51 10.59 -12.53
N ALA A 343 12.89 10.37 -11.26
CA ALA A 343 13.62 11.37 -10.48
C ALA A 343 14.97 11.74 -11.13
N PHE A 344 15.65 10.75 -11.72
CA PHE A 344 16.85 10.94 -12.55
C PHE A 344 16.55 11.79 -13.80
N GLN A 345 15.49 11.48 -14.55
CA GLN A 345 15.08 12.23 -15.74
C GLN A 345 14.84 13.72 -15.42
N ARG A 346 14.15 14.02 -14.30
CA ARG A 346 13.96 15.41 -13.84
C ARG A 346 15.27 16.12 -13.48
N ALA A 347 16.19 15.42 -12.82
CA ALA A 347 17.49 16.00 -12.46
C ALA A 347 18.32 16.38 -13.71
N ALA A 348 18.27 15.54 -14.76
CA ALA A 348 18.91 15.81 -16.04
C ALA A 348 18.27 17.00 -16.79
N HIS A 349 16.93 17.06 -16.87
CA HIS A 349 16.22 18.19 -17.51
C HIS A 349 16.36 19.50 -16.71
N GLY A 350 16.47 19.42 -15.38
CA GLY A 350 16.60 20.57 -14.48
C GLY A 350 17.97 21.24 -14.46
N GLY A 351 18.89 20.86 -15.36
CA GLY A 351 20.18 21.55 -15.57
C GLY A 351 21.19 21.46 -14.41
N LYS A 352 20.92 20.67 -13.37
CA LYS A 352 21.83 20.49 -12.22
C LYS A 352 23.01 19.57 -12.51
N THR A 353 22.88 18.72 -13.53
CA THR A 353 23.94 17.87 -14.08
C THR A 353 23.86 17.94 -15.60
N SER A 354 24.99 18.19 -16.28
CA SER A 354 25.05 17.99 -17.72
C SER A 354 24.87 16.49 -18.01
N PRO A 355 24.10 16.07 -19.04
CA PRO A 355 24.02 14.67 -19.44
C PRO A 355 25.38 14.10 -19.91
N SER A 356 26.38 14.96 -20.15
CA SER A 356 27.78 14.57 -20.39
C SER A 356 28.55 14.16 -19.12
N ASP A 357 27.97 14.27 -17.92
CA ASP A 357 28.59 13.74 -16.70
C ASP A 357 28.47 12.22 -16.67
N GLY A 358 29.59 11.54 -16.95
CA GLY A 358 29.63 10.08 -17.10
C GLY A 358 29.19 9.31 -15.85
N ASP A 359 29.25 9.90 -14.66
CA ASP A 359 28.78 9.27 -13.41
C ASP A 359 27.25 9.32 -13.27
N THR A 360 26.62 10.33 -13.86
CA THR A 360 25.16 10.45 -13.96
C THR A 360 24.60 9.32 -14.84
N TRP A 361 25.12 9.13 -16.06
CA TRP A 361 24.65 8.03 -16.93
C TRP A 361 24.88 6.63 -16.32
N LYS A 362 26.06 6.37 -15.73
CA LYS A 362 26.35 5.10 -15.02
C LYS A 362 25.29 4.76 -13.97
N ARG A 363 24.72 5.76 -13.28
CA ARG A 363 23.65 5.54 -12.30
C ARG A 363 22.36 5.04 -12.96
N HIS A 364 21.96 5.61 -14.09
CA HIS A 364 20.81 5.13 -14.85
C HIS A 364 21.03 3.72 -15.40
N THR A 365 22.21 3.44 -15.98
CA THR A 365 22.57 2.10 -16.44
C THR A 365 22.52 1.06 -15.31
N ARG A 366 23.00 1.41 -14.11
CA ARG A 366 22.92 0.53 -12.92
C ARG A 366 21.46 0.23 -12.54
N LEU A 367 20.59 1.24 -12.49
CA LEU A 367 19.16 1.05 -12.21
C LEU A 367 18.49 0.15 -13.26
N TYR A 368 18.82 0.31 -14.55
CA TYR A 368 18.31 -0.55 -15.62
C TYR A 368 18.78 -2.01 -15.47
N GLN A 369 20.06 -2.23 -15.19
CA GLN A 369 20.60 -3.56 -14.91
C GLN A 369 19.91 -4.24 -13.72
N MET A 370 19.58 -3.48 -12.68
CA MET A 370 18.83 -3.99 -11.52
C MET A 370 17.43 -4.42 -11.94
N VAL A 371 16.69 -3.61 -12.70
CA VAL A 371 15.37 -3.99 -13.26
C VAL A 371 15.46 -5.25 -14.13
N GLN A 372 16.49 -5.37 -14.97
CA GLN A 372 16.71 -6.59 -15.78
C GLN A 372 16.97 -7.83 -14.90
N GLN A 373 17.78 -7.72 -13.84
CA GLN A 373 18.01 -8.80 -12.89
C GLN A 373 16.72 -9.21 -12.16
N ARG A 374 15.88 -8.24 -11.75
CA ARG A 374 14.57 -8.54 -11.15
C ARG A 374 13.63 -9.19 -12.14
N LEU A 375 13.58 -8.73 -13.39
CA LEU A 375 12.80 -9.39 -14.46
C LEU A 375 13.22 -10.86 -14.62
N MET A 376 14.51 -11.18 -14.61
CA MET A 376 14.97 -12.58 -14.73
C MET A 376 14.52 -13.49 -13.57
N LEU A 377 14.30 -12.95 -12.37
CA LEU A 377 13.75 -13.69 -11.22
C LEU A 377 12.22 -13.83 -11.28
N VAL A 378 11.54 -12.84 -11.85
CA VAL A 378 10.08 -12.69 -11.80
C VAL A 378 9.40 -13.29 -13.04
N SER A 379 10.09 -13.35 -14.18
CA SER A 379 9.59 -13.89 -15.45
C SER A 379 9.05 -15.31 -15.31
N LEU A 380 7.80 -15.48 -15.75
CA LEU A 380 7.15 -16.78 -15.92
C LEU A 380 6.41 -16.80 -17.26
N PRO A 381 6.42 -17.92 -18.00
CA PRO A 381 5.62 -18.09 -19.20
C PRO A 381 4.12 -17.77 -18.98
N PRO A 382 3.41 -17.14 -19.92
CA PRO A 382 1.99 -16.79 -19.76
C PRO A 382 1.00 -17.94 -19.49
N SER A 383 1.45 -19.20 -19.62
CA SER A 383 0.66 -20.41 -19.33
C SER A 383 0.92 -20.99 -17.93
N SER A 384 1.79 -20.38 -17.13
CA SER A 384 2.17 -20.84 -15.79
C SER A 384 1.03 -20.73 -14.78
N PRO A 385 0.73 -21.78 -13.98
CA PRO A 385 -0.39 -21.76 -13.03
C PRO A 385 -0.24 -20.75 -11.90
N GLU A 386 0.99 -20.34 -11.57
CA GLU A 386 1.29 -19.31 -10.58
C GLU A 386 0.74 -17.94 -11.00
N LEU A 387 0.49 -17.72 -12.29
CA LEU A 387 -0.12 -16.49 -12.83
C LEU A 387 -1.65 -16.45 -12.69
N HIS A 388 -2.26 -17.45 -12.05
CA HIS A 388 -3.62 -17.33 -11.53
C HIS A 388 -3.70 -16.45 -10.27
N ASP A 389 -2.58 -16.25 -9.56
CA ASP A 389 -2.51 -15.23 -8.49
C ASP A 389 -2.43 -13.82 -9.10
N PRO A 390 -3.38 -12.91 -8.79
CA PRO A 390 -3.41 -11.60 -9.42
C PRO A 390 -2.20 -10.72 -9.13
N MET A 391 -1.62 -10.83 -7.93
CA MET A 391 -0.44 -10.04 -7.56
C MET A 391 0.80 -10.56 -8.29
N ARG A 392 1.00 -11.89 -8.36
CA ARG A 392 2.09 -12.53 -9.10
C ARG A 392 2.05 -12.20 -10.60
N LEU A 393 0.86 -12.19 -11.18
CA LEU A 393 0.61 -11.78 -12.56
C LEU A 393 0.91 -10.29 -12.77
N PHE A 394 0.38 -9.41 -11.91
CA PHE A 394 0.66 -7.98 -11.97
C PHE A 394 2.17 -7.67 -11.83
N THR A 395 2.86 -8.35 -10.92
CA THR A 395 4.31 -8.20 -10.70
C THR A 395 5.11 -8.60 -11.95
N ASN A 396 4.74 -9.69 -12.62
CA ASN A 396 5.39 -10.13 -13.87
C ASN A 396 5.16 -9.11 -15.01
N MET A 397 3.94 -8.58 -15.13
CA MET A 397 3.65 -7.49 -16.07
C MET A 397 4.43 -6.21 -15.72
N LEU A 398 4.56 -5.88 -14.44
CA LEU A 398 5.27 -4.69 -13.97
C LEU A 398 6.77 -4.77 -14.24
N ALA A 399 7.40 -5.94 -14.07
CA ALA A 399 8.80 -6.15 -14.39
C ALA A 399 9.10 -5.94 -15.89
N ASN A 400 8.22 -6.46 -16.76
CA ASN A 400 8.31 -6.23 -18.21
C ASN A 400 8.03 -4.76 -18.56
N ALA A 401 7.04 -4.14 -17.94
CA ALA A 401 6.70 -2.73 -18.14
C ALA A 401 7.82 -1.80 -17.69
N ALA A 402 8.55 -2.15 -16.62
CA ALA A 402 9.71 -1.42 -16.14
C ALA A 402 10.83 -1.37 -17.19
N VAL A 403 11.12 -2.47 -17.89
CA VAL A 403 12.10 -2.48 -18.98
C VAL A 403 11.72 -1.51 -20.10
N ILE A 404 10.45 -1.50 -20.52
CA ILE A 404 9.92 -0.55 -21.51
C ILE A 404 10.02 0.89 -20.99
N TRP A 405 9.70 1.12 -19.71
CA TRP A 405 9.76 2.43 -19.07
C TRP A 405 11.18 3.01 -19.10
N PHE A 406 12.18 2.22 -18.71
CA PHE A 406 13.58 2.63 -18.73
C PHE A 406 14.06 2.92 -20.15
N TYR A 407 13.70 2.10 -21.14
CA TYR A 407 14.05 2.38 -22.55
C TYR A 407 13.49 3.73 -23.02
N ASN A 408 12.21 4.02 -22.75
CA ASN A 408 11.59 5.29 -23.13
C ASN A 408 12.30 6.50 -22.50
N ILE A 409 12.87 6.37 -21.29
CA ILE A 409 13.69 7.42 -20.66
C ILE A 409 15.03 7.59 -21.39
N MET A 410 15.67 6.49 -21.83
CA MET A 410 16.92 6.53 -22.59
C MET A 410 16.73 7.23 -23.94
N GLU A 411 15.64 6.91 -24.64
CA GLU A 411 15.24 7.54 -25.91
C GLU A 411 14.93 9.04 -25.72
N ALA A 412 14.14 9.40 -24.71
CA ALA A 412 13.80 10.80 -24.40
C ALA A 412 15.03 11.65 -24.06
N LEU A 413 16.10 11.04 -23.52
CA LEU A 413 17.38 11.69 -23.22
C LEU A 413 18.38 11.68 -24.40
N GLN A 414 17.97 11.19 -25.58
CA GLN A 414 18.77 11.14 -26.81
C GLN A 414 20.15 10.47 -26.64
N VAL A 415 20.22 9.43 -25.80
CA VAL A 415 21.45 8.66 -25.64
C VAL A 415 21.72 7.87 -26.92
N GLU A 416 22.98 7.84 -27.39
CA GLU A 416 23.40 7.02 -28.53
C GLU A 416 23.21 5.52 -28.21
N THR A 417 22.03 4.99 -28.55
CA THR A 417 21.69 3.57 -28.43
C THR A 417 21.91 2.87 -29.76
N GLY A 418 22.70 1.79 -29.77
CA GLY A 418 22.79 0.92 -30.93
C GLY A 418 21.49 0.13 -31.16
N ASP A 419 21.22 -0.20 -32.42
CA ASP A 419 19.94 -0.79 -32.89
C ASP A 419 19.51 -2.08 -32.16
N GLU A 420 20.42 -2.81 -31.52
CA GLU A 420 20.10 -4.01 -30.74
C GLU A 420 19.38 -3.71 -29.41
N ILE A 421 19.48 -2.49 -28.88
CA ILE A 421 18.97 -2.13 -27.54
C ILE A 421 17.43 -2.17 -27.48
N ILE A 422 16.73 -1.93 -28.59
CA ILE A 422 15.26 -1.98 -28.69
C ILE A 422 14.69 -3.41 -28.58
N LEU A 423 15.51 -4.46 -28.78
CA LEU A 423 15.04 -5.84 -28.78
C LEU A 423 14.52 -6.28 -27.40
N VAL A 424 15.19 -5.85 -26.32
CA VAL A 424 14.80 -6.21 -24.94
C VAL A 424 13.42 -5.65 -24.56
N PRO A 425 13.12 -4.33 -24.69
CA PRO A 425 11.78 -3.80 -24.45
C PRO A 425 10.74 -4.32 -25.45
N LEU A 426 11.12 -4.65 -26.69
CA LEU A 426 10.21 -5.32 -27.64
C LEU A 426 9.75 -6.69 -27.12
N TYR A 427 10.68 -7.54 -26.69
CA TYR A 427 10.32 -8.83 -26.08
C TYR A 427 9.49 -8.64 -24.80
N SER A 428 9.80 -7.64 -23.97
CA SER A 428 8.97 -7.31 -22.80
C SER A 428 7.55 -6.87 -23.18
N ALA A 429 7.37 -6.13 -24.27
CA ALA A 429 6.05 -5.78 -24.80
C ALA A 429 5.29 -7.02 -25.28
N TYR A 430 5.97 -7.96 -25.96
CA TYR A 430 5.39 -9.22 -26.40
C TYR A 430 4.97 -10.11 -25.21
N GLU A 431 5.76 -10.17 -24.15
CA GLU A 431 5.40 -10.88 -22.92
C GLU A 431 4.17 -10.25 -22.25
N ILE A 432 4.05 -8.92 -22.20
CA ILE A 432 2.83 -8.25 -21.69
C ILE A 432 1.58 -8.65 -22.51
N VAL A 433 1.68 -8.80 -23.84
CA VAL A 433 0.59 -9.32 -24.68
C VAL A 433 0.23 -10.76 -24.29
N GLY A 434 1.23 -11.58 -23.95
CA GLY A 434 1.03 -12.92 -23.40
C GLY A 434 0.28 -12.89 -22.06
N LEU A 435 0.78 -12.10 -21.10
CA LEU A 435 0.27 -11.96 -19.74
C LEU A 435 -1.13 -11.30 -19.68
N ALA A 436 -1.53 -10.56 -20.73
CA ALA A 436 -2.90 -10.09 -20.91
C ALA A 436 -3.93 -11.23 -21.09
N LYS A 437 -3.50 -12.44 -21.50
CA LYS A 437 -4.40 -13.58 -21.73
C LYS A 437 -4.96 -14.15 -20.41
N PRO A 438 -4.16 -14.41 -19.36
CA PRO A 438 -4.68 -14.69 -18.01
C PRO A 438 -5.62 -13.60 -17.46
N LEU A 439 -5.30 -12.31 -17.62
CA LEU A 439 -6.15 -11.20 -17.15
C LEU A 439 -7.56 -11.20 -17.78
N THR A 440 -7.64 -11.49 -19.08
CA THR A 440 -8.89 -11.42 -19.87
C THR A 440 -9.72 -12.70 -19.80
N ARG A 441 -9.11 -13.83 -19.43
CA ARG A 441 -9.79 -15.12 -19.23
C ARG A 441 -10.29 -15.34 -17.79
N SER A 442 -9.58 -14.76 -16.82
CA SER A 442 -10.00 -14.78 -15.42
C SER A 442 -11.14 -13.79 -15.19
N SER A 443 -11.78 -13.84 -14.01
CA SER A 443 -12.71 -12.79 -13.59
C SER A 443 -11.96 -11.46 -13.50
N PHE A 444 -12.11 -10.60 -14.51
CA PHE A 444 -11.39 -9.32 -14.67
C PHE A 444 -11.49 -8.38 -13.45
N PHE A 445 -12.52 -8.55 -12.62
CA PHE A 445 -12.66 -7.93 -11.30
C PHE A 445 -11.46 -8.16 -10.37
N LYS A 446 -10.80 -9.34 -10.45
CA LYS A 446 -9.60 -9.67 -9.67
C LYS A 446 -8.31 -9.04 -10.21
N ALA A 447 -8.31 -8.41 -11.39
CA ALA A 447 -7.13 -7.74 -11.92
C ALA A 447 -6.66 -6.60 -10.99
N HIS A 448 -5.36 -6.30 -10.98
CA HIS A 448 -4.85 -5.15 -10.23
C HIS A 448 -5.35 -3.84 -10.87
N ALA A 449 -5.63 -2.82 -10.05
CA ALA A 449 -6.23 -1.56 -10.53
C ALA A 449 -5.37 -0.86 -11.60
N PHE A 450 -4.05 -1.03 -11.55
CA PHE A 450 -3.10 -0.45 -12.50
C PHE A 450 -2.70 -1.38 -13.66
N SER A 451 -3.26 -2.60 -13.77
CA SER A 451 -3.00 -3.46 -14.94
C SER A 451 -3.27 -2.77 -16.29
N PRO A 452 -4.31 -1.93 -16.48
CA PRO A 452 -4.52 -1.19 -17.72
C PRO A 452 -3.39 -0.23 -18.09
N MET A 453 -2.71 0.36 -17.10
CA MET A 453 -1.56 1.25 -17.34
C MET A 453 -0.38 0.49 -17.97
N LEU A 454 -0.15 -0.75 -17.54
CA LEU A 454 0.92 -1.60 -18.06
C LEU A 454 0.63 -2.06 -19.50
N LEU A 455 -0.63 -2.41 -19.79
CA LEU A 455 -1.10 -2.70 -21.15
C LEU A 455 -0.99 -1.47 -22.06
N TYR A 456 -1.35 -0.28 -21.55
CA TYR A 456 -1.21 0.99 -22.25
C TYR A 456 0.24 1.30 -22.61
N LEU A 457 1.18 1.14 -21.66
CA LEU A 457 2.60 1.38 -21.89
C LEU A 457 3.14 0.50 -23.02
N SER A 458 2.81 -0.81 -22.97
CA SER A 458 3.17 -1.76 -24.02
C SER A 458 2.56 -1.41 -25.38
N ALA A 459 1.28 -0.98 -25.40
CA ALA A 459 0.59 -0.60 -26.63
C ALA A 459 1.15 0.71 -27.23
N LYS A 460 1.46 1.70 -26.39
CA LYS A 460 2.12 2.95 -26.78
C LYS A 460 3.49 2.67 -27.39
N PHE A 461 4.30 1.84 -26.75
CA PHE A 461 5.61 1.43 -27.24
C PHE A 461 5.52 0.79 -28.63
N LEU A 462 4.64 -0.21 -28.80
CA LEU A 462 4.45 -0.87 -30.11
C LEU A 462 3.93 0.12 -31.18
N LYS A 463 2.97 1.00 -30.87
CA LYS A 463 2.47 2.03 -31.81
C LYS A 463 3.61 2.95 -32.26
N ALA A 464 4.38 3.50 -31.33
CA ALA A 464 5.45 4.48 -31.61
C ALA A 464 6.60 3.91 -32.46
N HIS A 465 6.96 2.63 -32.26
CA HIS A 465 8.12 2.02 -32.90
C HIS A 465 7.78 1.21 -34.16
N THR A 466 6.54 1.26 -34.67
CA THR A 466 6.06 0.43 -35.79
C THR A 466 6.99 0.45 -37.01
N ASP A 467 7.48 1.64 -37.40
CA ASP A 467 8.31 1.82 -38.61
C ASP A 467 9.76 1.33 -38.40
N GLN A 468 10.35 1.63 -37.24
CA GLN A 468 11.67 1.13 -36.86
C GLN A 468 11.69 -0.40 -36.79
N LEU A 469 10.66 -0.98 -36.17
CA LEU A 469 10.50 -2.42 -36.02
C LEU A 469 10.26 -3.12 -37.36
N SER A 470 9.50 -2.50 -38.28
CA SER A 470 9.29 -3.01 -39.64
C SER A 470 10.56 -3.02 -40.49
N THR A 471 11.56 -2.21 -40.11
CA THR A 471 12.89 -2.18 -40.75
C THR A 471 13.83 -3.23 -40.15
N CYS A 472 13.79 -3.44 -38.83
CA CYS A 472 14.66 -4.38 -38.11
C CYS A 472 14.19 -5.84 -38.20
N LEU A 473 12.87 -6.07 -38.29
CA LEU A 473 12.25 -7.39 -38.29
C LEU A 473 11.19 -7.46 -39.39
N SER A 474 11.20 -8.53 -40.20
CA SER A 474 10.21 -8.78 -41.26
C SER A 474 8.83 -9.24 -40.71
N ALA A 475 8.43 -8.72 -39.54
CA ALA A 475 7.34 -9.21 -38.70
C ALA A 475 6.26 -8.13 -38.44
N SER A 476 6.11 -7.16 -39.35
CA SER A 476 5.17 -6.03 -39.22
C SER A 476 3.72 -6.48 -38.92
N GLU A 477 3.26 -7.57 -39.54
CA GLU A 477 1.92 -8.14 -39.28
C GLU A 477 1.74 -8.65 -37.84
N ASP A 478 2.78 -9.23 -37.24
CA ASP A 478 2.74 -9.75 -35.86
C ASP A 478 2.72 -8.60 -34.84
N ASN A 479 3.40 -7.48 -35.12
CA ASN A 479 3.30 -6.26 -34.31
C ASN A 479 1.88 -5.70 -34.30
N GLN A 480 1.25 -5.58 -35.47
CA GLN A 480 -0.12 -5.07 -35.58
C GLN A 480 -1.13 -5.98 -34.87
N GLN A 481 -0.97 -7.31 -34.98
CA GLN A 481 -1.82 -8.27 -34.26
C GLN A 481 -1.64 -8.16 -32.74
N LYS A 482 -0.41 -8.01 -32.23
CA LYS A 482 -0.15 -7.82 -30.79
C LYS A 482 -0.74 -6.50 -30.27
N LEU A 483 -0.69 -5.43 -31.05
CA LEU A 483 -1.31 -4.15 -30.69
C LEU A 483 -2.84 -4.28 -30.58
N GLU A 484 -3.49 -5.00 -31.50
CA GLU A 484 -4.93 -5.29 -31.38
C GLU A 484 -5.27 -6.23 -30.22
N ASP A 485 -4.42 -7.20 -29.89
CA ASP A 485 -4.59 -8.04 -28.70
C ASP A 485 -4.56 -7.20 -27.41
N LEU A 486 -3.67 -6.20 -27.31
CA LEU A 486 -3.63 -5.25 -26.18
C LEU A 486 -4.86 -4.33 -26.15
N ARG A 487 -5.28 -3.77 -27.29
CA ARG A 487 -6.55 -3.00 -27.38
C ARG A 487 -7.74 -3.86 -26.94
N LYS A 488 -7.82 -5.11 -27.39
CA LYS A 488 -8.86 -6.07 -26.98
C LYS A 488 -8.83 -6.35 -25.48
N ALA A 489 -7.64 -6.49 -24.88
CA ALA A 489 -7.52 -6.68 -23.44
C ALA A 489 -8.02 -5.47 -22.65
N LEU A 490 -7.65 -4.25 -23.05
CA LEU A 490 -8.18 -3.01 -22.46
C LEU A 490 -9.71 -2.90 -22.62
N ARG A 491 -10.26 -3.24 -23.80
CA ARG A 491 -11.71 -3.25 -24.08
C ARG A 491 -12.49 -4.26 -23.22
N ILE A 492 -11.83 -5.30 -22.69
CA ILE A 492 -12.41 -6.23 -21.71
C ILE A 492 -12.32 -5.64 -20.29
N LEU A 493 -11.16 -5.11 -19.91
CA LEU A 493 -10.94 -4.55 -18.56
C LEU A 493 -11.81 -3.32 -18.25
N GLN A 494 -12.22 -2.53 -19.26
CA GLN A 494 -13.08 -1.36 -19.05
C GLN A 494 -14.42 -1.69 -18.37
N GLY A 495 -14.90 -2.95 -18.47
CA GLY A 495 -16.13 -3.39 -17.79
C GLY A 495 -16.06 -3.42 -16.26
N GLY A 496 -14.86 -3.26 -15.68
CA GLY A 496 -14.66 -3.17 -14.22
C GLY A 496 -13.50 -2.27 -13.81
N ASN A 497 -13.02 -1.40 -14.70
CA ASN A 497 -11.94 -0.46 -14.45
C ASN A 497 -11.94 0.70 -15.47
N ASN A 498 -12.48 1.86 -15.08
CA ASN A 498 -12.57 3.06 -15.90
C ASN A 498 -11.21 3.53 -16.46
N LEU A 499 -10.08 3.24 -15.79
CA LEU A 499 -8.75 3.56 -16.33
C LEU A 499 -8.50 2.90 -17.70
N ALA A 500 -9.01 1.69 -17.92
CA ALA A 500 -8.85 1.01 -19.21
C ALA A 500 -9.56 1.73 -20.36
N MET A 501 -10.69 2.40 -20.09
CA MET A 501 -11.38 3.25 -21.06
C MET A 501 -10.53 4.48 -21.39
N SER A 502 -10.07 5.22 -20.38
CA SER A 502 -9.25 6.42 -20.58
C SER A 502 -7.91 6.14 -21.27
N TYR A 503 -7.32 4.96 -21.05
CA TYR A 503 -6.11 4.54 -21.77
C TYR A 503 -6.39 4.11 -23.23
N LEU A 504 -7.58 3.58 -23.56
CA LEU A 504 -7.98 3.33 -24.96
C LEU A 504 -8.12 4.65 -25.72
N GLU A 505 -8.85 5.61 -25.15
CA GLU A 505 -9.01 6.96 -25.71
C GLU A 505 -7.66 7.63 -25.98
N LEU A 506 -6.69 7.42 -25.09
CA LEU A 506 -5.33 7.95 -25.22
C LEU A 506 -4.48 7.23 -26.28
N LEU A 507 -4.70 5.94 -26.55
CA LEU A 507 -4.04 5.20 -27.66
C LEU A 507 -4.61 5.58 -29.03
N ASP A 508 -5.91 5.81 -29.09
CA ASP A 508 -6.64 6.15 -30.31
C ASP A 508 -6.49 7.65 -30.66
N SER A 509 -6.11 8.49 -29.69
CA SER A 509 -5.63 9.85 -29.95
C SER A 509 -4.13 9.88 -30.26
N ASP A 510 -3.71 10.74 -31.19
CA ASP A 510 -2.27 11.00 -31.45
C ASP A 510 -1.68 12.05 -30.50
N ALA A 511 -2.26 12.20 -29.31
CA ALA A 511 -1.82 13.15 -28.29
C ALA A 511 -0.99 12.47 -27.21
N GLU A 512 0.23 12.95 -26.97
CA GLU A 512 1.22 12.28 -26.12
C GLU A 512 0.99 12.43 -24.60
N SER A 513 0.08 13.31 -24.18
CA SER A 513 0.02 13.82 -22.80
C SER A 513 -1.05 13.20 -21.89
N LEU A 514 -0.59 12.58 -20.81
CA LEU A 514 -1.40 11.99 -19.73
C LEU A 514 -2.13 13.04 -18.87
N HIS A 515 -1.83 14.34 -19.05
CA HIS A 515 -2.66 15.45 -18.55
C HIS A 515 -4.14 15.32 -18.94
N LYS A 516 -4.45 14.63 -20.06
CA LYS A 516 -5.84 14.30 -20.40
C LYS A 516 -6.51 13.42 -19.34
N LEU A 517 -5.85 12.50 -18.63
CA LEU A 517 -6.51 11.66 -17.60
C LEU A 517 -7.13 12.49 -16.46
N CYS A 518 -6.52 13.62 -16.12
CA CYS A 518 -7.07 14.57 -15.13
C CYS A 518 -8.25 15.39 -15.67
N ASN A 519 -8.35 15.54 -16.99
CA ASN A 519 -9.32 16.36 -17.70
C ASN A 519 -10.41 15.53 -18.43
N LEU A 520 -10.24 14.22 -18.56
CA LEU A 520 -11.21 13.23 -19.05
C LEU A 520 -12.26 12.96 -17.95
N SER A 521 -12.94 14.03 -17.59
CA SER A 521 -14.20 14.01 -16.87
C SER A 521 -15.29 14.46 -17.83
N ASN A 522 -16.35 13.65 -17.94
CA ASN A 522 -17.53 13.81 -18.81
C ASN A 522 -17.36 13.25 -20.23
N ILE A 523 -17.71 11.97 -20.40
CA ILE A 523 -18.79 11.52 -21.29
C ILE A 523 -19.40 10.24 -20.69
N GLN A 524 -20.73 10.23 -20.53
CA GLN A 524 -21.61 9.11 -20.12
C GLN A 524 -21.39 8.47 -18.72
N GLY A 525 -22.43 8.52 -17.87
CA GLY A 525 -22.39 7.89 -16.54
C GLY A 525 -23.73 7.84 -15.79
N CYS A 526 -24.45 8.96 -15.64
CA CYS A 526 -25.85 8.96 -15.20
C CYS A 526 -26.53 10.32 -15.46
N THR A 527 -27.49 10.37 -16.38
CA THR A 527 -28.35 11.54 -16.60
C THR A 527 -29.71 11.31 -15.95
N MET A 528 -30.13 12.17 -15.01
CA MET A 528 -31.54 12.60 -14.85
C MET A 528 -31.63 13.88 -13.99
N SER A 529 -31.46 15.04 -14.63
CA SER A 529 -32.30 16.23 -14.39
C SER A 529 -31.87 17.36 -15.33
N GLU A 530 -32.56 17.51 -16.46
CA GLU A 530 -32.59 18.79 -17.16
C GLU A 530 -33.35 19.82 -16.32
N VAL A 531 -32.89 21.08 -16.29
CA VAL A 531 -33.71 22.31 -16.48
C VAL A 531 -32.79 23.55 -16.39
N THR A 532 -33.18 24.60 -17.13
CA THR A 532 -32.47 25.89 -17.32
C THR A 532 -31.06 25.80 -17.95
N GLY A 533 -30.98 26.13 -19.24
CA GLY A 533 -29.70 26.34 -19.92
C GLY A 533 -29.32 27.82 -20.01
N GLN A 534 -28.04 28.09 -19.76
CA GLN A 534 -27.26 29.13 -20.43
C GLN A 534 -25.79 28.64 -20.51
N PRO A 535 -25.03 29.02 -21.55
CA PRO A 535 -23.64 28.60 -21.67
C PRO A 535 -22.73 29.50 -20.82
N GLU A 536 -22.37 29.06 -19.62
CA GLU A 536 -21.31 29.73 -18.86
C GLU A 536 -19.93 29.40 -19.46
N SER A 537 -19.12 30.45 -19.63
CA SER A 537 -17.75 30.35 -20.15
C SER A 537 -16.83 29.66 -19.13
N PRO A 538 -15.78 28.93 -19.59
CA PRO A 538 -14.82 28.32 -18.69
C PRO A 538 -13.96 29.41 -18.03
N PHE A 539 -14.31 29.79 -16.81
CA PHE A 539 -13.46 30.60 -15.93
C PHE A 539 -12.23 29.78 -15.51
N PHE A 540 -11.14 29.94 -16.27
CA PHE A 540 -9.81 29.79 -15.70
C PHE A 540 -9.62 30.89 -14.64
N LEU A 541 -9.14 30.53 -13.46
CA LEU A 541 -8.64 31.50 -12.48
C LEU A 541 -7.26 31.07 -11.99
N ASP A 542 -6.32 32.00 -12.03
CA ASP A 542 -4.94 31.84 -11.59
C ASP A 542 -4.84 31.41 -10.12
N ILE A 543 -4.03 30.39 -9.86
CA ILE A 543 -3.43 30.14 -8.55
C ILE A 543 -1.90 29.99 -8.75
N MET A 544 -1.26 31.08 -9.15
CA MET A 544 0.20 31.24 -9.21
C MET A 544 0.67 32.56 -8.58
N ASN A 545 -0.09 33.09 -7.62
CA ASN A 545 0.29 34.22 -6.77
C ASN A 545 -0.31 34.05 -5.37
N LEU A 546 0.33 33.24 -4.52
CA LEU A 546 0.26 33.31 -3.06
C LEU A 546 1.34 32.40 -2.46
N PHE A 547 2.41 33.04 -1.97
CA PHE A 547 3.61 32.52 -1.30
C PHE A 547 4.69 31.91 -2.21
#